data_AF-A0A965NFB0-F1
#
_entry.id   AF-A0A965NFB0-F1
#
_cell.length_a   1.000
_cell.length_b   1.000
_cell.length_c   1.000
_cell.angle_alpha   90.00
_cell.angle_beta   90.00
_cell.angle_gamma   90.00
#
_symmetry.space_group_name_H-M   'P 1'
#
loop_
_entity.id
_entity.type
_entity.pdbx_description
1 polymer ?
#
loop_
_entity_poly.entity_id
_entity_poly.type
_entity_poly.pdbx_seq_one_letter_code
_entity_poly.pdbx_strand_id
1 'polypeptide(L)' 'PTIGIGAGAGTDGQVLVWHDLLGLGNRTPAKFVRQYVDLNAVISGALGQFVTDVRGGTFPAANEMYPTPATFNEG' A
#
# COMPACT_ATOMS: atom_id res chain seq x y z
N PRO A 1 14.22 -24.77 -17.79
CA PRO A 1 14.19 -23.39 -17.25
C PRO A 1 14.41 -23.35 -15.74
N THR A 2 15.29 -22.46 -15.29
CA THR A 2 15.73 -22.22 -13.91
C THR A 2 15.28 -20.83 -13.47
N ILE A 3 14.68 -20.72 -12.29
CA ILE A 3 14.22 -19.46 -11.72
C ILE A 3 15.02 -19.17 -10.45
N GLY A 4 15.74 -18.06 -10.43
CA GLY A 4 16.64 -17.68 -9.35
C GLY A 4 16.02 -16.69 -8.36
N ILE A 5 16.35 -16.84 -7.08
CA ILE A 5 16.23 -15.80 -6.06
C ILE A 5 17.58 -15.67 -5.36
N GLY A 6 18.25 -14.54 -5.55
CA GLY A 6 19.63 -14.37 -5.06
C GLY A 6 20.67 -15.31 -5.68
N ALA A 7 20.35 -15.94 -6.81
CA ALA A 7 21.23 -16.89 -7.52
C ALA A 7 22.11 -16.23 -8.61
N GLY A 8 22.11 -14.90 -8.68
CA GLY A 8 22.78 -14.15 -9.76
C GLY A 8 22.00 -14.18 -11.08
N ALA A 9 22.57 -13.57 -12.12
CA ALA A 9 21.90 -13.38 -13.41
C ALA A 9 21.98 -14.60 -14.36
N GLY A 10 22.61 -15.71 -13.93
CA GLY A 10 22.81 -16.90 -14.76
C GLY A 10 21.62 -17.86 -14.85
N THR A 11 20.46 -17.50 -14.28
CA THR A 11 19.22 -18.27 -14.37
C THR A 11 18.34 -17.77 -15.52
N ASP A 12 17.45 -18.62 -16.03
CA ASP A 12 16.55 -18.29 -17.14
C ASP A 12 15.49 -17.22 -16.76
N GLY A 13 15.22 -17.06 -15.47
CA GLY A 13 14.35 -16.03 -14.91
C GLY A 13 14.67 -15.72 -13.46
N GLN A 14 13.99 -14.72 -12.90
CA GLN A 14 14.19 -14.25 -11.53
C GLN A 14 12.85 -14.20 -10.78
N VAL A 15 12.89 -14.43 -9.47
CA VAL A 15 11.76 -14.28 -8.57
C VAL A 15 12.17 -13.52 -7.32
N LEU A 16 11.27 -12.65 -6.84
CA LEU A 16 11.36 -11.98 -5.55
C LEU A 16 9.99 -12.07 -4.86
N VAL A 17 9.98 -12.06 -3.53
CA VAL A 17 8.74 -11.89 -2.77
C VAL A 17 8.28 -10.45 -2.95
N TRP A 18 7.04 -10.26 -3.40
CA TRP A 18 6.54 -8.92 -3.71
C TRP A 18 6.54 -7.97 -2.50
N HIS A 19 6.33 -8.49 -1.28
CA HIS A 19 6.48 -7.72 -0.05
C HIS A 19 7.87 -7.09 0.09
N ASP A 20 8.93 -7.84 -0.19
CA ASP A 20 10.31 -7.34 -0.12
C ASP A 20 10.62 -6.39 -1.28
N LEU A 21 10.09 -6.71 -2.47
CA LEU A 21 10.21 -5.88 -3.67
C LEU A 21 9.58 -4.49 -3.48
N LEU A 22 8.42 -4.44 -2.81
CA LEU A 22 7.69 -3.20 -2.52
C LEU A 22 8.06 -2.58 -1.16
N GLY A 23 9.00 -3.14 -0.41
CA GLY A 23 9.37 -2.57 0.90
C GLY A 23 8.23 -2.57 1.91
N LEU A 24 7.40 -3.63 1.94
CA LEU A 24 6.37 -3.78 2.96
C LEU A 24 6.98 -4.28 4.27
N GLY A 25 6.69 -3.58 5.37
CA GLY A 25 7.14 -3.90 6.73
C GLY A 25 8.38 -3.13 7.15
N ASN A 26 8.79 -3.31 8.41
CA ASN A 26 9.90 -2.56 9.01
C ASN A 26 11.13 -3.47 9.23
N ARG A 27 11.59 -4.12 8.16
CA ARG A 27 12.77 -5.00 8.20
C ARG A 27 13.79 -4.62 7.14
N THR A 28 15.07 -4.75 7.47
CA THR A 28 16.14 -4.64 6.49
C THR A 28 15.99 -5.76 5.45
N PRO A 29 15.86 -5.44 4.16
CA PRO A 29 15.72 -6.47 3.12
C PRO A 29 17.02 -7.29 2.98
N ALA A 30 16.88 -8.53 2.50
CA ALA A 30 18.04 -9.36 2.19
C ALA A 30 18.88 -8.73 1.07
N LYS A 31 20.21 -8.99 1.05
CA LYS A 31 21.16 -8.33 0.11
C LYS A 31 20.81 -8.43 -1.38
N PHE A 32 20.07 -9.46 -1.78
CA PHE A 32 19.70 -9.72 -3.18
C PHE A 32 18.39 -9.02 -3.59
N VAL A 33 17.70 -8.40 -2.64
CA VAL A 33 16.46 -7.67 -2.89
C VAL A 33 16.82 -6.26 -3.38
N ARG A 34 16.24 -5.88 -4.52
CA ARG A 34 16.10 -4.48 -4.90
C ARG A 34 14.71 -4.03 -4.50
N GLN A 35 14.61 -3.08 -3.59
CA GLN A 35 13.35 -2.39 -3.31
C GLN A 35 13.07 -1.40 -4.44
N TYR A 36 11.87 -1.46 -4.99
CA TYR A 36 11.40 -0.55 -6.05
C TYR A 36 10.56 0.61 -5.48
N VAL A 37 10.03 0.44 -4.27
CA VAL A 37 9.31 1.46 -3.52
C VAL A 37 9.48 1.20 -2.02
N ASP A 38 9.40 2.26 -1.22
CA ASP A 38 9.22 2.17 0.23
C ASP A 38 7.72 2.26 0.53
N LEU A 39 7.01 1.13 0.36
CA LEU A 39 5.56 1.10 0.58
C LEU A 39 5.21 1.27 2.06
N ASN A 40 6.13 0.97 2.98
CA ASN A 40 5.93 1.26 4.40
C ASN A 40 5.73 2.77 4.62
N ALA A 41 6.63 3.61 4.10
CA ALA A 41 6.51 5.06 4.20
C ALA A 41 5.23 5.59 3.52
N VAL A 42 4.89 5.06 2.34
CA VAL A 42 3.68 5.45 1.61
C VAL A 42 2.41 5.13 2.42
N ILE A 43 2.31 3.91 2.96
CA ILE A 43 1.15 3.50 3.78
C ILE A 43 1.08 4.36 5.05
N SER A 44 2.21 4.55 5.75
CA SER A 44 2.25 5.37 6.97
C SER A 44 1.83 6.81 6.70
N GLY A 45 2.25 7.41 5.58
CA GLY A 45 1.81 8.73 5.15
C GLY A 45 0.31 8.79 4.87
N ALA A 46 -0.22 7.82 4.12
CA ALA A 46 -1.65 7.74 3.81
C ALA A 46 -2.52 7.59 5.07
N LEU A 47 -2.10 6.74 6.01
CA LEU A 47 -2.78 6.58 7.31
C LEU A 47 -2.71 7.86 8.14
N GLY A 48 -1.58 8.56 8.13
CA GLY A 48 -1.44 9.86 8.79
C GLY A 48 -2.39 10.91 8.21
N GLN A 49 -2.50 10.97 6.88
CA GLN A 49 -3.43 11.88 6.20
C GLN A 49 -4.89 11.55 6.57
N PHE A 50 -5.27 10.28 6.53
CA PHE A 50 -6.60 9.83 6.95
C PHE A 50 -6.92 10.26 8.40
N VAL A 51 -5.97 10.10 9.33
CA VAL A 51 -6.15 10.55 10.72
C VAL A 51 -6.34 12.06 10.79
N THR A 52 -5.56 12.83 10.03
CA THR A 52 -5.73 14.29 9.92
C THR A 52 -7.12 14.65 9.41
N ASP A 53 -7.60 13.98 8.36
CA ASP A 53 -8.89 14.29 7.74
C ASP A 53 -10.06 13.97 8.67
N VAL A 54 -10.01 12.84 9.37
CA VAL A 54 -11.02 12.47 10.39
C VAL A 54 -11.02 13.47 11.55
N ARG A 55 -9.84 13.83 12.08
CA ARG A 55 -9.75 14.78 13.19
C ARG A 55 -10.15 16.20 12.79
N GLY A 56 -9.90 16.56 11.53
CA GLY A 56 -10.29 17.83 10.94
C GLY A 56 -11.76 17.89 10.50
N GLY A 57 -12.48 16.76 10.54
CA GLY A 57 -13.86 16.68 10.07
C GLY A 57 -14.02 16.87 8.55
N THR A 58 -12.93 16.73 7.78
CA THR A 58 -12.97 16.77 6.31
C THR A 58 -13.31 15.42 5.71
N PHE A 59 -13.09 14.33 6.45
CA PHE A 59 -13.58 12.99 6.12
C PHE A 59 -14.58 12.48 7.17
N PRO A 60 -15.72 11.87 6.76
CA PRO A 60 -16.21 11.83 5.39
C PRO A 60 -16.77 13.18 4.93
N ALA A 61 -16.54 13.53 3.68
CA ALA A 61 -17.21 14.63 2.99
C ALA A 61 -18.63 14.22 2.53
N ALA A 62 -19.43 15.20 2.12
CA ALA A 62 -20.81 14.99 1.70
C ALA A 62 -20.98 13.95 0.57
N ASN A 63 -20.03 13.86 -0.36
CA ASN A 63 -20.01 12.90 -1.47
C ASN A 63 -19.49 11.51 -1.08
N GLU A 64 -19.00 11.33 0.14
CA GLU A 64 -18.47 10.08 0.68
C GLU A 64 -19.47 9.39 1.63
N MET A 65 -20.65 9.99 1.82
CA MET A 65 -21.73 9.47 2.66
C MET A 65 -22.90 8.97 1.80
N TYR A 66 -23.49 7.84 2.19
CA TYR A 66 -24.79 7.45 1.66
C TYR A 66 -25.89 8.35 2.23
N PRO A 67 -26.97 8.63 1.48
CA PRO A 67 -28.14 9.31 2.01
C PRO A 67 -28.74 8.52 3.18
N THR A 68 -29.06 9.20 4.27
CA THR A 68 -29.76 8.59 5.41
C THR A 68 -31.20 8.21 5.00
N PRO A 69 -31.81 7.13 5.53
CA PRO A 69 -33.17 6.70 5.18
C PRO A 69 -34.25 7.80 5.24
N ALA A 70 -34.07 8.84 6.07
CA ALA A 70 -34.97 9.98 6.17
C ALA A 70 -35.06 10.85 4.89
N THR A 71 -34.07 10.78 4.00
CA THR A 71 -34.01 11.55 2.74
C THR A 71 -34.61 10.82 1.53
N PHE A 72 -35.18 9.62 1.71
CA PHE A 72 -35.82 8.86 0.62
C PHE A 72 -37.28 9.23 0.35
N ASN A 73 -37.94 10.01 1.23
CA ASN A 73 -39.39 10.25 1.17
C ASN A 73 -39.80 11.68 0.73
N GLU A 74 -38.91 12.47 0.13
CA GLU A 74 -39.25 13.81 -0.40
C GLU A 74 -39.27 13.85 -1.95
N GLY A 75 -39.69 12.75 -2.59
CA GLY A 75 -39.93 12.66 -4.03
C GLY A 75 -41.40 12.49 -4.37
#